data_AF-A0A4P8L0P2-F1
#
_entry.id   AF-A0A4P8L0P2-F1
#
_cell.length_a   1.000
_cell.length_b   1.000
_cell.length_c   1.000
_cell.angle_alpha   90.00
_cell.angle_beta   90.00
_cell.angle_gamma   90.00
#
_symmetry.space_group_name_H-M   'P 1'
#
loop_
_entity.id
_entity.type
_entity.pdbx_description
1 polymer ?
#
loop_
_entity_poly.entity_id
_entity_poly.type
_entity_poly.pdbx_seq_one_letter_code
_entity_poly.pdbx_strand_id
1 'polypeptide(L)'
;MEKRSLIEANRKAVEVLQRNREMGYLYAKAVRRYGEGELQLKILDFITQAFQQGKLEESVFSSWDSMLSLACGVWIQFLLVDVAGLQKEELNALAKKLFEEVRPQKGLH
;
A
#
# COMPACT_ATOMS: atom_id res chain seq x y z
N MET A 1 -25.74 -7.31 -0.04
CA MET A 1 -24.93 -6.15 -0.43
C MET A 1 -23.68 -6.19 0.44
N GLU A 2 -22.53 -6.59 -0.10
CA GLU A 2 -21.28 -6.65 0.68
C GLU A 2 -20.95 -5.28 1.25
N LYS A 3 -20.55 -5.26 2.52
CA LYS A 3 -20.38 -4.04 3.31
C LYS A 3 -18.98 -3.46 3.08
N ARG A 4 -18.71 -3.11 1.83
CA ARG A 4 -17.42 -2.63 1.29
C ARG A 4 -16.83 -1.48 2.10
N SER A 5 -16.05 -1.83 3.12
CA SER A 5 -15.45 -0.91 4.10
C SER A 5 -13.93 -0.88 3.98
N LEU A 6 -13.28 0.15 4.53
CA LEU A 6 -11.81 0.23 4.55
C LEU A 6 -11.17 -1.02 5.19
N ILE A 7 -11.81 -1.60 6.21
CA ILE A 7 -11.34 -2.82 6.87
C ILE A 7 -11.34 -4.01 5.90
N GLU A 8 -12.42 -4.17 5.14
CA GLU A 8 -12.51 -5.22 4.13
C GLU A 8 -11.49 -4.98 3.00
N ALA A 9 -11.32 -3.72 2.58
CA ALA A 9 -10.33 -3.35 1.56
C ALA A 9 -8.90 -3.68 2.04
N ASN A 10 -8.60 -3.42 3.32
CA ASN A 10 -7.32 -3.73 3.94
C ASN A 10 -7.03 -5.24 3.98
N ARG A 11 -8.04 -6.04 4.34
CA ARG A 11 -7.93 -7.51 4.30
C ARG A 11 -7.72 -7.99 2.86
N LYS A 12 -8.49 -7.44 1.91
CA LYS A 12 -8.41 -7.81 0.51
C LYS A 12 -7.06 -7.45 -0.11
N ALA A 13 -6.45 -6.33 0.30
CA ALA A 13 -5.11 -5.94 -0.11
C ALA A 13 -4.08 -7.01 0.24
N VAL A 14 -4.15 -7.60 1.44
CA VAL A 14 -3.26 -8.71 1.83
C VAL A 14 -3.43 -9.91 0.92
N GLU A 15 -4.65 -10.31 0.60
CA GLU A 15 -4.90 -11.41 -0.35
C GLU A 15 -4.28 -11.13 -1.72
N VAL A 16 -4.36 -9.89 -2.20
CA VAL A 16 -3.73 -9.48 -3.47
C VAL A 16 -2.22 -9.59 -3.39
N LEU A 17 -1.61 -9.11 -2.30
CA LEU A 17 -0.17 -9.12 -2.12
C LEU A 17 0.41 -10.52 -1.99
N GLN A 18 -0.29 -11.41 -1.29
CA GLN A 18 0.14 -12.80 -1.12
C GLN A 18 0.18 -13.60 -2.43
N ARG A 19 -0.48 -13.14 -3.50
CA ARG A 19 -0.35 -13.74 -4.84
C ARG A 19 1.03 -13.52 -5.45
N ASN A 20 1.75 -12.49 -5.00
CA ASN A 20 3.15 -12.28 -5.36
C ASN A 20 4.04 -12.98 -4.33
N ARG A 21 4.93 -13.87 -4.79
CA ARG A 21 5.79 -14.70 -3.93
C ARG A 21 6.65 -13.88 -2.97
N GLU A 22 7.24 -12.78 -3.46
CA GLU A 22 8.14 -11.94 -2.68
C GLU A 22 7.38 -11.14 -1.63
N MET A 23 6.26 -10.52 -2.02
CA MET A 23 5.40 -9.79 -1.08
C MET A 23 4.77 -10.72 -0.05
N GLY A 24 4.39 -11.94 -0.44
CA GLY A 24 3.92 -12.97 0.48
C GLY A 24 5.00 -13.37 1.50
N TYR A 25 6.26 -13.49 1.08
CA TYR A 25 7.38 -13.74 1.99
C TYR A 25 7.59 -12.58 2.98
N LEU A 26 7.58 -11.33 2.50
CA LEU A 26 7.70 -10.15 3.36
C LEU A 26 6.53 -10.04 4.34
N TYR A 27 5.31 -10.31 3.89
CA TYR A 27 4.13 -10.36 4.75
C TYR A 27 4.29 -11.41 5.85
N ALA A 28 4.70 -12.63 5.51
CA ALA A 28 4.92 -13.69 6.50
C ALA A 28 6.01 -13.32 7.51
N LYS A 29 7.09 -12.66 7.07
CA LYS A 29 8.13 -12.12 7.95
C LYS A 29 7.57 -11.05 8.88
N ALA A 30 6.71 -10.16 8.38
CA ALA A 30 6.05 -9.13 9.17
C ALA A 30 5.11 -9.74 10.21
N VAL A 31 4.30 -10.73 9.84
CA VAL A 31 3.40 -11.46 10.75
C VAL A 31 4.18 -12.14 11.87
N ARG A 32 5.35 -12.73 11.60
CA ARG A 32 6.20 -13.31 12.66
C ARG A 32 6.74 -12.27 13.65
N ARG A 33 6.92 -11.03 13.21
CA ARG A 33 7.48 -9.95 14.04
C ARG A 33 6.42 -9.22 14.87
N TYR A 34 5.24 -9.00 14.31
CA TYR A 34 4.20 -8.15 14.91
C TYR A 34 2.94 -8.93 15.31
N GLY A 35 2.70 -10.11 14.73
CA GLY A 35 1.40 -10.76 14.79
C GLY A 35 0.41 -10.16 13.78
N GLU A 36 -0.46 -10.99 13.22
CA GLU A 36 -1.34 -10.59 12.11
C GLU A 36 -2.35 -9.49 12.50
N GLY A 37 -2.96 -9.60 13.68
CA GLY A 37 -3.92 -8.61 14.16
C GLY A 37 -3.31 -7.22 14.36
N GLU A 38 -2.14 -7.15 14.99
CA GLU A 38 -1.43 -5.88 15.20
C GLU A 38 -0.98 -5.27 13.88
N LEU A 39 -0.53 -6.11 12.93
CA LEU A 39 -0.13 -5.68 11.59
C LEU A 39 -1.30 -4.99 10.87
N GLN A 40 -2.48 -5.62 10.89
CA GLN A 40 -3.70 -5.07 10.29
C GLN A 40 -4.09 -3.73 10.91
N LEU A 41 -4.07 -3.65 12.25
CA LEU A 41 -4.39 -2.41 12.98
C LEU A 41 -3.39 -1.30 12.66
N LYS A 42 -2.09 -1.61 12.60
CA LYS A 42 -1.04 -0.64 12.30
C LYS A 42 -1.23 0.00 10.92
N ILE A 43 -1.59 -0.80 9.91
CA ILE A 43 -1.86 -0.28 8.56
C ILE A 43 -3.11 0.60 8.54
N LEU A 44 -4.19 0.19 9.23
CA LEU A 44 -5.39 1.01 9.34
C LEU A 44 -5.14 2.33 10.08
N ASP A 45 -4.30 2.30 11.11
CA ASP A 45 -3.88 3.49 11.86
C ASP A 45 -3.06 4.45 10.97
N PHE A 46 -2.12 3.93 10.17
CA PHE A 46 -1.40 4.75 9.18
C PHE A 46 -2.33 5.42 8.17
N ILE A 47 -3.32 4.70 7.65
CA ILE A 47 -4.31 5.26 6.73
C ILE A 47 -5.13 6.36 7.41
N THR A 48 -5.58 6.10 8.65
CA THR A 48 -6.39 7.04 9.43
C THR A 48 -5.61 8.31 9.75
N GLN A 49 -4.36 8.19 10.18
CA GLN A 49 -3.48 9.32 10.46
C GLN A 49 -3.19 10.14 9.20
N ALA A 50 -2.93 9.49 8.06
CA ALA A 50 -2.71 10.18 6.80
C ALA A 50 -3.94 10.99 6.38
N PHE A 51 -5.15 10.44 6.57
CA PHE A 51 -6.40 11.16 6.33
C PHE A 51 -6.57 12.36 7.28
N GLN A 52 -6.39 12.17 8.59
CA GLN A 52 -6.52 13.24 9.59
C GLN A 52 -5.52 14.38 9.37
N GLN A 53 -4.34 14.09 8.82
CA GLN A 53 -3.31 15.09 8.49
C GLN A 53 -3.57 15.80 7.14
N GLY A 54 -4.69 15.52 6.48
CA GLY A 54 -5.02 16.10 5.17
C GLY A 54 -4.11 15.61 4.04
N LYS A 55 -3.40 14.49 4.23
CA LYS A 55 -2.52 13.89 3.20
C LYS A 55 -3.26 12.95 2.27
N LEU A 56 -4.49 12.58 2.61
CA LEU A 56 -5.40 11.83 1.75
C LEU A 56 -6.63 12.68 1.49
N GLU A 57 -7.02 12.76 0.23
CA GLU A 57 -8.26 13.41 -0.19
C GLU A 57 -9.46 12.48 0.08
N GLU A 58 -10.64 13.07 0.31
CA GLU A 58 -11.90 12.32 0.43
C GLU A 58 -12.18 11.45 -0.81
N SER A 59 -11.70 11.89 -1.98
CA SER A 59 -11.78 11.16 -3.25
C SER A 59 -11.17 9.76 -3.18
N VAL A 60 -10.21 9.51 -2.28
CA VAL A 60 -9.57 8.21 -2.07
C VAL A 60 -10.52 7.22 -1.37
N PHE A 61 -11.49 7.71 -0.62
CA PHE A 61 -12.50 6.90 0.06
C PHE A 61 -13.83 6.85 -0.70
N SER A 62 -13.90 7.46 -1.89
CA SER A 62 -15.12 7.57 -2.68
C SER A 62 -15.58 6.27 -3.33
N SER A 63 -14.68 5.28 -3.45
CA SER A 63 -14.99 3.98 -4.04
C SER A 63 -14.24 2.85 -3.35
N TRP A 64 -14.79 1.64 -3.48
CA TRP A 64 -14.12 0.42 -3.04
C TRP A 64 -12.76 0.22 -3.68
N ASP A 65 -12.66 0.44 -4.99
CA ASP A 65 -11.41 0.23 -5.73
C ASP A 65 -10.35 1.26 -5.32
N SER A 66 -10.76 2.50 -5.02
CA SER A 66 -9.89 3.54 -4.46
C SER A 66 -9.35 3.12 -3.08
N MET A 67 -10.22 2.64 -2.18
CA MET A 67 -9.81 2.16 -0.86
C MET A 67 -8.90 0.94 -0.94
N LEU A 68 -9.19 -0.01 -1.83
CA LEU A 68 -8.36 -1.19 -2.06
C LEU A 68 -6.99 -0.80 -2.61
N SER A 69 -6.94 0.12 -3.57
CA SER A 69 -5.69 0.62 -4.16
C SER A 69 -4.84 1.34 -3.12
N LEU A 70 -5.45 2.18 -2.29
CA LEU A 70 -4.78 2.83 -1.16
C LEU A 70 -4.20 1.79 -0.20
N ALA A 71 -5.01 0.82 0.25
CA ALA A 71 -4.56 -0.22 1.17
C ALA A 71 -3.39 -1.01 0.58
N CYS A 72 -3.47 -1.44 -0.67
CA CYS A 72 -2.35 -2.09 -1.38
C CYS A 72 -1.09 -1.22 -1.38
N GLY A 73 -1.20 0.07 -1.68
CA GLY A 73 -0.07 1.00 -1.68
C GLY A 73 0.60 1.12 -0.32
N VAL A 74 -0.19 1.30 0.74
CA VAL A 74 0.33 1.41 2.11
C VAL A 74 1.00 0.12 2.55
N TRP A 75 0.41 -1.04 2.26
CA TRP A 75 1.03 -2.33 2.55
C TRP A 75 2.36 -2.52 1.83
N ILE A 76 2.43 -2.25 0.53
CA ILE A 76 3.68 -2.39 -0.24
C ILE A 76 4.75 -1.49 0.36
N GLN A 77 4.41 -0.24 0.64
CA GLN A 77 5.34 0.71 1.21
C GLN A 77 5.84 0.25 2.59
N PHE A 78 4.94 -0.22 3.46
CA PHE A 78 5.31 -0.76 4.76
C PHE A 78 6.23 -1.99 4.64
N LEU A 79 5.89 -2.96 3.79
CA LEU A 79 6.69 -4.17 3.62
C LEU A 79 8.09 -3.88 3.07
N LEU A 80 8.20 -2.95 2.11
CA LEU A 80 9.49 -2.57 1.55
C LEU A 80 10.35 -1.78 2.54
N VAL A 81 9.78 -0.78 3.21
CA VAL A 81 10.55 0.11 4.10
C VAL A 81 10.80 -0.55 5.45
N ASP A 82 9.75 -0.98 6.16
CA ASP A 82 9.87 -1.43 7.55
C ASP A 82 10.31 -2.90 7.69
N VAL A 83 10.07 -3.74 6.67
CA VAL A 83 10.32 -5.19 6.76
C VAL A 83 11.51 -5.64 5.90
N ALA A 84 11.63 -5.11 4.68
CA ALA A 84 12.79 -5.36 3.82
C ALA A 84 13.96 -4.39 4.12
N GLY A 85 13.71 -3.28 4.82
CA GLY A 85 14.74 -2.32 5.21
C GLY A 85 15.20 -1.41 4.07
N LEU A 86 14.38 -1.27 3.02
CA LEU A 86 14.64 -0.34 1.92
C LEU A 86 14.58 1.09 2.45
N GLN A 87 15.57 1.91 2.12
CA GLN A 87 15.52 3.32 2.53
C GLN A 87 14.39 4.02 1.79
N LYS A 88 13.67 4.92 2.48
CA LYS A 88 12.55 5.64 1.89
C LYS A 88 12.98 6.46 0.67
N GLU A 89 14.21 6.98 0.71
CA GLU A 89 14.85 7.73 -0.36
C GLU A 89 15.07 6.85 -1.60
N GLU A 90 15.48 5.59 -1.41
CA GLU A 90 15.66 4.61 -2.49
C GLU A 90 14.32 4.23 -3.11
N LEU A 91 13.28 4.03 -2.30
CA LEU A 91 11.93 3.77 -2.79
C LEU A 91 11.40 4.93 -3.64
N ASN A 92 11.60 6.16 -3.17
CA ASN A 92 11.20 7.36 -3.90
C ASN A 92 11.99 7.52 -5.21
N ALA A 93 13.30 7.23 -5.20
CA ALA A 93 14.13 7.27 -6.38
C ALA A 93 13.68 6.22 -7.42
N LEU A 94 13.38 5.00 -6.97
CA LEU A 94 12.85 3.94 -7.82
C LEU A 94 11.50 4.33 -8.44
N ALA A 95 10.58 4.86 -7.63
CA ALA A 95 9.29 5.33 -8.12
C ALA A 95 9.44 6.45 -9.16
N LYS A 96 10.28 7.46 -8.89
CA LYS A 96 10.55 8.55 -9.84
C LYS A 96 11.09 8.01 -11.16
N LYS A 97 12.08 7.12 -11.11
CA LYS A 97 12.66 6.51 -12.31
C LYS A 97 11.62 5.74 -13.12
N LEU A 98 10.78 4.93 -12.45
CA LEU A 98 9.70 4.18 -13.11
C LEU A 98 8.69 5.14 -13.77
N PHE A 99 8.29 6.23 -13.11
CA PHE A 99 7.34 7.18 -13.68
C PHE A 99 7.94 8.06 -14.79
N GLU A 100 9.24 8.35 -14.74
CA GLU A 100 9.97 9.02 -15.82
C GLU A 100 10.12 8.10 -17.05
N GLU A 101 10.34 6.80 -16.84
CA GLU A 101 10.38 5.79 -17.92
C GLU A 101 8.98 5.49 -18.50
N VAL A 102 7.93 5.59 -17.68
CA VAL A 102 6.53 5.37 -18.09
C VAL A 102 5.90 6.62 -18.72
N ARG A 103 6.50 7.81 -18.60
CA ARG A 103 6.12 8.96 -19.45
C ARG A 103 6.46 8.59 -20.89
N PRO A 104 5.48 8.34 -21.76
CA PRO A 104 5.78 8.09 -23.16
C PRO A 104 6.49 9.32 -23.69
N GLN A 105 7.37 9.10 -24.66
CA GLN A 105 7.68 10.08 -25.70
C GLN A 105 6.39 10.82 -26.09
N LYS A 106 6.13 11.99 -25.49
CA LYS A 106 5.27 13.01 -26.10
C LYS A 106 6.07 13.63 -27.24
N GLY A 107 6.49 12.79 -28.18
CA GLY A 107 7.06 13.16 -29.46
C GLY A 107 5.93 13.14 -30.47
N LEU A 108 5.42 14.34 -30.76
CA LEU A 108 4.87 14.79 -32.05
C LEU A 108 4.28 13.69 -32.97
N HIS A 109 2.96 13.57 -32.94
CA HIS A 109 2.14 13.25 -34.12
C HIS A 109 0.89 14.12 -34.11
#